data_AF-A0A4P5VMY0-F1
#
_entry.id   AF-A0A4P5VMY0-F1
#
_cell.length_a   1.000
_cell.length_b   1.000
_cell.length_c   1.000
_cell.angle_alpha   90.00
_cell.angle_beta   90.00
_cell.angle_gamma   90.00
#
_symmetry.space_group_name_H-M   'P 1'
#
loop_
_entity.id
_entity.type
_entity.pdbx_description
1 polymer ?
#
loop_
_entity_poly.entity_id
_entity_poly.type
_entity_poly.pdbx_seq_one_letter_code
_entity_poly.pdbx_strand_id
1 'polypeptide(L)' 'MLEGGHEQVVEFRTLDDFQKWYGGVLTSAAPDAFVNVPLEDLELEYLVLRASSVIAIRVEPLFASVQD' A
#
# COMPACT_ATOMS: atom_id res chain seq x y z
N MET A 1 5.75 6.18 -3.86
CA MET A 1 5.88 7.66 -3.95
C MET A 1 4.50 8.28 -4.05
N LEU A 2 4.22 9.26 -3.20
CA LEU A 2 3.00 10.07 -3.20
C LEU A 2 3.24 11.41 -3.89
N GLU A 3 2.17 12.04 -4.36
CA GLU A 3 2.18 13.43 -4.79
C GLU A 3 2.78 14.33 -3.70
N GLY A 4 3.68 15.24 -4.09
CA GLY A 4 4.49 16.03 -3.16
C GLY A 4 5.81 15.38 -2.72
N GLY A 5 6.13 14.17 -3.20
CA GLY A 5 7.42 13.51 -3.00
C GLY A 5 7.54 12.69 -1.71
N HIS A 6 6.46 12.55 -0.95
CA HIS A 6 6.44 11.70 0.25
C HIS A 6 6.48 10.22 -0.11
N GLU A 7 7.08 9.42 0.78
CA GLU A 7 7.09 7.96 0.67
C GLU A 7 6.49 7.34 1.92
N GLN A 8 5.74 6.26 1.72
CA GLN A 8 5.21 5.43 2.79
C GLN A 8 5.56 3.98 2.46
N VAL A 9 6.18 3.29 3.40
CA VAL A 9 6.42 1.85 3.34
C VAL A 9 5.27 1.16 4.07
N VAL A 10 4.76 0.09 3.46
CA VAL A 10 3.68 -0.72 4.00
C VAL A 10 4.09 -2.18 3.87
N GLU A 11 4.02 -2.90 4.97
CA GLU A 11 4.24 -4.34 4.98
C GLU A 11 2.91 -5.07 4.86
N PHE A 12 2.87 -6.05 3.96
CA PHE A 12 1.75 -6.97 3.82
C PHE A 12 2.24 -8.36 4.21
N ARG A 13 1.46 -9.09 5.02
CA ARG A 13 1.80 -10.47 5.42
C ARG A 13 1.95 -11.41 4.24
N THR A 14 1.16 -11.21 3.20
CA THR A 14 1.19 -12.04 1.99
C THR A 14 1.05 -11.19 0.72
N LEU A 15 1.53 -11.73 -0.40
CA LEU A 15 1.31 -11.11 -1.71
C LEU A 15 -0.19 -11.03 -2.07
N ASP A 16 -0.99 -12.00 -1.63
CA ASP A 16 -2.44 -12.03 -1.86
C ASP A 16 -3.14 -10.87 -1.12
N ASP A 17 -2.72 -10.54 0.09
CA ASP A 17 -3.25 -9.38 0.83
C ASP A 17 -2.94 -8.07 0.11
N PHE A 18 -1.72 -7.93 -0.42
CA PHE A 18 -1.37 -6.80 -1.28
C PHE A 18 -2.26 -6.74 -2.52
N GLN A 19 -2.46 -7.86 -3.22
CA GLN A 19 -3.27 -7.92 -4.44
C GLN A 19 -4.73 -7.53 -4.18
N LYS A 20 -5.31 -7.99 -3.07
CA LYS A 20 -6.66 -7.61 -2.64
C LYS A 20 -6.77 -6.11 -2.39
N TRP A 21 -5.80 -5.51 -1.69
CA TRP A 21 -5.80 -4.08 -1.44
C TRP A 21 -5.58 -3.27 -2.72
N TYR A 22 -4.55 -3.62 -3.50
CA TYR A 22 -4.21 -2.94 -4.74
C TYR A 22 -5.37 -2.95 -5.72
N GLY A 23 -5.91 -4.14 -6.03
CA GLY A 23 -7.01 -4.32 -6.97
C GLY A 23 -8.34 -3.80 -6.44
N GLY A 24 -8.73 -4.25 -5.25
CA GLY A 24 -10.07 -4.04 -4.70
C GLY A 24 -10.28 -2.71 -4.00
N VAL A 25 -9.21 -2.04 -3.57
CA VAL A 25 -9.29 -0.75 -2.87
C VAL A 25 -8.67 0.35 -3.71
N LEU A 26 -7.37 0.29 -3.99
CA LEU A 26 -6.66 1.40 -4.62
C LEU A 26 -7.11 1.62 -6.07
N THR A 27 -7.06 0.60 -6.92
CA THR A 27 -7.39 0.75 -8.35
C THR A 27 -8.89 0.76 -8.64
N SER A 28 -9.71 0.27 -7.71
CA SER A 28 -11.17 0.27 -7.85
C SER A 28 -11.82 1.58 -7.39
N ALA A 29 -11.09 2.42 -6.66
CA ALA A 29 -11.59 3.71 -6.18
C ALA A 29 -11.66 4.76 -7.30
N ALA A 30 -12.58 5.71 -7.15
CA ALA A 30 -12.54 6.93 -7.95
C ALA A 30 -11.24 7.72 -7.64
N PRO A 31 -10.65 8.44 -8.60
CA PRO A 31 -9.35 9.09 -8.42
C PRO A 31 -9.28 10.01 -7.19
N ASP A 32 -10.33 10.77 -6.95
CA ASP A 32 -10.43 11.72 -5.84
C ASP A 32 -10.94 11.09 -4.54
N ALA A 33 -11.36 9.83 -4.54
CA ALA A 33 -11.83 9.14 -3.35
C ALA A 33 -10.67 8.86 -2.39
N PHE A 34 -10.95 8.99 -1.09
CA PHE A 34 -10.04 8.55 -0.05
C PHE A 34 -10.07 7.03 0.08
N VAL A 35 -8.89 6.43 0.13
CA VAL A 35 -8.68 5.01 0.37
C VAL A 35 -7.82 4.84 1.62
N ASN A 36 -8.11 3.78 2.39
CA ASN A 36 -7.32 3.42 3.55
C ASN A 36 -6.03 2.72 3.13
N VAL A 37 -4.92 3.07 3.76
CA VAL A 37 -3.62 2.40 3.62
C VAL A 37 -3.45 1.49 4.84
N PRO A 38 -3.27 0.17 4.65
CA PRO A 38 -3.14 -0.77 5.75
C PRO A 38 -1.79 -0.54 6.45
N LEU A 39 -1.78 0.00 7.65
CA LEU A 39 -0.58 0.13 8.49
C LEU A 39 -0.65 -0.97 9.55
N GLU A 40 0.20 -2.00 9.46
CA GLU A 40 0.16 -3.12 10.42
C GLU A 40 0.83 -2.78 11.77
N ASP A 41 1.77 -1.84 11.80
CA ASP A 41 2.65 -1.61 12.96
C ASP A 41 2.29 -0.42 13.85
N LEU A 42 1.22 0.32 13.52
CA LEU A 42 0.85 1.54 14.25
C LEU A 42 -0.50 1.35 14.95
N GLU A 43 -0.45 1.14 16.27
CA GLU A 43 -1.65 1.09 17.10
C GLU A 43 -2.34 2.46 17.13
N LEU A 44 -3.65 2.47 16.85
CA LEU A 44 -4.53 3.67 16.86
C LEU A 44 -4.29 4.71 15.76
N GLU A 45 -3.46 4.42 14.76
CA GLU A 45 -3.27 5.29 13.60
C GLU A 45 -3.88 4.71 12.33
N TYR A 46 -4.38 5.58 11.47
CA TYR A 46 -4.86 5.23 10.13
C TYR A 46 -4.36 6.26 9.14
N LEU A 47 -3.83 5.78 8.02
CA LEU A 47 -3.47 6.64 6.90
C LEU A 47 -4.53 6.50 5.82
N VAL A 48 -5.12 7.63 5.43
CA VAL A 48 -5.98 7.73 4.25
C VAL A 48 -5.34 8.67 3.22
N LEU A 49 -5.42 8.28 1.96
CA LEU A 49 -4.92 9.09 0.84
C LEU A 49 -5.92 9.12 -0.29
N ARG A 50 -5.83 10.10 -1.18
CA ARG A 50 -6.60 10.07 -2.44
C ARG A 50 -5.99 9.03 -3.36
N ALA A 51 -6.80 8.18 -3.98
CA ALA A 51 -6.28 7.13 -4.87
C ALA A 51 -5.33 7.68 -5.94
N SER A 52 -5.64 8.86 -6.50
CA SER A 52 -4.81 9.53 -7.52
C SER A 52 -3.47 10.09 -7.01
N SER A 53 -3.24 10.17 -5.69
CA SER A 53 -1.98 10.68 -5.16
C SER A 53 -0.86 9.64 -5.17
N VAL A 54 -1.15 8.37 -5.46
CA VAL A 54 -0.13 7.33 -5.59
C VAL A 54 0.48 7.39 -6.99
N ILE A 55 1.74 7.82 -7.08
CA ILE A 55 2.44 7.98 -8.36
C ILE A 55 3.12 6.67 -8.80
N ALA A 56 3.70 5.95 -7.84
CA ALA A 56 4.42 4.72 -8.10
C ALA A 56 4.40 3.79 -6.88
N ILE A 57 4.32 2.49 -7.17
CA ILE A 57 4.36 1.40 -6.18
C ILE A 57 5.51 0.45 -6.57
N ARG A 58 6.36 0.13 -5.59
CA ARG A 58 7.39 -0.90 -5.69
C ARG A 58 7.07 -1.96 -4.64
N VAL A 59 7.02 -3.22 -5.06
CA VAL A 59 6.74 -4.37 -4.18
C VAL A 59 7.96 -5.27 -4.14
N GLU A 60 8.42 -5.61 -2.94
CA GLU A 60 9.56 -6.49 -2.73
C GLU A 60 9.20 -7.61 -1.75
N PRO A 61 9.62 -8.87 -2.01
CA PRO A 61 9.48 -9.93 -1.03
C PRO A 61 10.53 -9.79 0.07
N LEU A 62 10.11 -9.67 1.33
CA LEU A 62 11.02 -9.59 2.49
C LEU A 62 11.65 -10.94 2.84
N PHE A 63 10.91 -12.04 2.65
CA PHE A 63 11.36 -13.41 2.90
C PHE A 63 11.21 -14.26 1.63
N ALA A 64 11.92 -13.90 0.56
CA ALA A 64 12.31 -14.93 -0.39
C ALA A 64 13.36 -15.77 0.34
N SER A 65 13.01 -16.97 0.80
CA SER A 65 13.94 -17.87 1.47
C SER A 65 15.28 -17.85 0.74
N VAL A 66 16.33 -17.38 1.40
CA VAL A 66 17.70 -17.71 1.02
C VAL A 66 17.78 -19.23 1.22
N GLN A 67 17.51 -19.98 0.16
CA GLN A 67 17.99 -21.35 0.07
C GLN A 67 19.45 -21.25 -0.35
N ASP A 68 20.33 -21.27 0.65
CA ASP A 68 21.70 -21.74 0.48
C ASP A 68 21.70 -23.24 0.12
#